data_AF-A0A1S3QJX6-F1
#
_entry.id   AF-A0A1S3QJX6-F1
#
_cell.length_a   1.000
_cell.length_b   1.000
_cell.length_c   1.000
_cell.angle_alpha   90.00
_cell.angle_beta   90.00
_cell.angle_gamma   90.00
#
_symmetry.space_group_name_H-M   'P 1'
#
loop_
_entity.id
_entity.type
_entity.pdbx_description
1 polymer ?
#
loop_
_entity_poly.entity_id
_entity_poly.type
_entity_poly.pdbx_seq_one_letter_code
_entity_poly.pdbx_strand_id
1 'polypeptide(L)'
;MDSTVLELRQVVAVTGDGTNDGPALKKADVGFAMGIAGTDVAKEASDIILTDDNFSSIVKAVMWGRNVYDSISKFLQFQLTVNVVAVIVAFTGACITQDSPLKAVQMLWVNLIMDTFASLALATEPPTESLLLRKPYGRNNPLISLTMLKNILGHGVYQLIIIFSLLFIGERIFNIDSGRNAPLHSPPSEHYTIIFNTFVLMQLFNEINARKIHGERNVFDGIFANPIFCSIVFGTLVIQVVIVQWGGKPFSCAPLSVEQWLWCLFVGVGELLWGQVIATVPSDQLPCLKEAGAAMAAVEEEEEMDDGDEEGEIDCAERELRRGQILWCRGLSRIQTQMRVVNAFRTNVYETREKTESRNSIHNFMAHPEFLINDLIHNIPLIDDTDVDEESELSRYQHHLHPALRKPPPP
;
A
#
# COMPACT_ATOMS: atom_id res chain seq x y z
N MET A 1 7.99 1.66 -34.74
CA MET A 1 9.20 0.88 -34.38
C MET A 1 8.80 0.00 -33.21
N ASP A 2 9.06 -1.30 -33.29
CA ASP A 2 8.79 -2.20 -32.16
C ASP A 2 9.79 -1.94 -31.04
N SER A 3 9.35 -1.90 -29.79
CA SER A 3 10.21 -1.63 -28.62
C SER A 3 11.26 -2.71 -28.37
N THR A 4 11.26 -3.79 -29.16
CA THR A 4 12.13 -4.98 -29.09
C THR A 4 13.38 -4.91 -29.98
N VAL A 5 13.65 -3.76 -30.63
CA VAL A 5 14.83 -3.60 -31.51
C VAL A 5 16.16 -3.62 -30.73
N LEU A 6 16.13 -3.46 -29.41
CA LEU A 6 17.28 -3.56 -28.51
C LEU A 6 17.01 -4.64 -27.45
N GLU A 7 18.06 -5.27 -26.91
CA GLU A 7 17.99 -6.34 -25.89
C GLU A 7 17.17 -5.95 -24.64
N LEU A 8 17.04 -4.64 -24.38
CA LEU A 8 16.18 -4.09 -23.33
C LEU A 8 15.01 -3.34 -23.97
N ARG A 9 13.78 -3.76 -23.66
CA ARG A 9 12.54 -3.12 -24.12
C ARG A 9 12.52 -1.65 -23.67
N GLN A 10 12.61 -0.73 -24.62
CA GLN A 10 12.58 0.71 -24.34
C GLN A 10 11.14 1.20 -24.16
N VAL A 11 10.95 2.24 -23.33
CA VAL A 11 9.68 2.96 -23.23
C VAL A 11 9.63 3.98 -24.38
N VAL A 12 8.65 3.83 -25.26
CA VAL A 12 8.55 4.59 -26.52
C VAL A 12 7.34 5.52 -26.48
N ALA A 13 7.60 6.82 -26.72
CA ALA A 13 6.57 7.79 -27.00
C ALA A 13 6.47 8.05 -28.51
N VAL A 14 5.25 8.05 -29.06
CA VAL A 14 4.99 8.31 -30.49
C VAL A 14 4.15 9.57 -30.62
N THR A 15 4.45 10.39 -31.63
CA THR A 15 3.67 11.58 -31.96
C THR A 15 2.97 11.37 -33.31
N GLY A 16 1.71 11.77 -33.45
CA GLY A 16 0.97 11.65 -34.71
C GLY A 16 -0.14 12.69 -34.84
N ASP A 17 -0.57 12.94 -36.07
CA ASP A 17 -1.64 13.88 -36.41
C ASP A 17 -2.65 13.28 -37.40
N GLY A 18 -2.25 12.27 -38.18
CA GLY A 18 -3.07 11.62 -39.18
C GLY A 18 -3.87 10.41 -38.66
N THR A 19 -4.95 10.08 -39.38
CA THR A 19 -5.73 8.84 -39.14
C THR A 19 -4.88 7.58 -39.26
N ASN A 20 -3.83 7.63 -40.09
CA ASN A 20 -2.90 6.53 -40.33
C ASN A 20 -1.96 6.28 -39.14
N ASP A 21 -1.80 7.26 -38.25
CA ASP A 21 -0.95 7.16 -37.07
C ASP A 21 -1.67 6.46 -35.90
N GLY A 22 -2.99 6.30 -35.98
CA GLY A 22 -3.82 5.71 -34.91
C GLY A 22 -3.29 4.37 -34.38
N PRO A 23 -2.98 3.37 -35.23
CA PRO A 23 -2.42 2.09 -34.76
C PRO A 23 -1.06 2.25 -34.07
N ALA A 24 -0.22 3.20 -34.51
CA ALA A 24 1.10 3.44 -33.92
C ALA A 24 0.98 4.17 -32.58
N LEU A 25 0.09 5.16 -32.47
CA LEU A 25 -0.23 5.86 -31.23
C LEU A 25 -0.76 4.89 -30.17
N LYS A 26 -1.63 3.95 -30.58
CA LYS A 26 -2.21 2.96 -29.67
C LYS A 26 -1.24 1.86 -29.23
N LYS A 27 -0.24 1.54 -30.08
CA LYS A 27 0.80 0.53 -29.76
C LYS A 27 1.95 1.12 -28.92
N ALA A 28 2.15 2.43 -28.94
CA ALA A 28 3.17 3.10 -28.14
C ALA A 28 2.88 2.99 -26.63
N ASP A 29 3.91 3.11 -25.79
CA ASP A 29 3.68 3.18 -24.34
C ASP A 29 3.02 4.51 -23.94
N VAL A 30 3.29 5.59 -24.71
CA VAL A 30 2.59 6.89 -24.59
C VAL A 30 2.39 7.50 -25.98
N GLY A 31 1.14 7.73 -26.38
CA GLY A 31 0.79 8.42 -27.62
C GLY A 31 0.53 9.92 -27.44
N PHE A 32 1.14 10.77 -28.28
CA PHE A 32 0.91 12.21 -28.36
C PHE A 32 0.18 12.59 -29.65
N ALA A 33 -0.99 13.24 -29.55
CA ALA A 33 -1.67 13.81 -30.70
C ALA A 33 -1.55 15.34 -30.77
N MET A 34 -1.51 15.88 -31.99
CA MET A 34 -1.63 17.32 -32.23
C MET A 34 -3.08 17.78 -32.01
N GLY A 35 -3.27 18.85 -31.24
CA GLY A 35 -4.57 19.40 -30.89
C GLY A 35 -5.19 20.22 -32.01
N ILE A 36 -4.39 20.99 -32.75
CA ILE A 36 -4.89 21.89 -33.81
C ILE A 36 -4.85 21.18 -35.16
N ALA A 37 -3.70 20.64 -35.54
CA ALA A 37 -3.50 19.96 -36.82
C ALA A 37 -3.99 18.50 -36.84
N GLY A 38 -4.16 17.86 -35.67
CA GLY A 38 -4.50 16.45 -35.57
C GLY A 38 -5.96 16.13 -35.89
N THR A 39 -6.15 15.03 -36.60
CA THR A 39 -7.46 14.42 -36.88
C THR A 39 -8.10 13.88 -35.60
N ASP A 40 -9.44 13.84 -35.54
CA ASP A 40 -10.15 13.34 -34.36
C ASP A 40 -9.81 11.88 -34.06
N VAL A 41 -9.56 11.08 -35.10
CA VAL A 41 -9.11 9.68 -34.97
C VAL A 41 -7.74 9.60 -34.28
N ALA A 42 -6.80 10.49 -34.62
CA ALA A 42 -5.49 10.53 -33.97
C ALA A 42 -5.60 10.94 -32.49
N LYS A 43 -6.49 11.92 -32.18
CA LYS A 43 -6.74 12.37 -30.81
C LYS A 43 -7.38 11.28 -29.95
N GLU A 44 -8.36 10.55 -30.48
CA GLU A 44 -8.99 9.41 -29.78
C GLU A 44 -8.03 8.23 -29.57
N ALA A 45 -7.05 8.05 -30.47
CA ALA A 45 -6.05 7.00 -30.35
C ALA A 45 -4.88 7.34 -29.40
N SER A 46 -4.74 8.61 -29.00
CA SER A 46 -3.63 9.11 -28.18
C SER A 46 -3.95 9.19 -26.69
N ASP A 47 -2.92 9.18 -25.83
CA ASP A 47 -3.06 9.34 -24.37
C ASP A 47 -2.98 10.81 -23.93
N ILE A 48 -2.19 11.62 -24.66
CA ILE A 48 -1.98 13.05 -24.37
C ILE A 48 -2.18 13.87 -25.64
N ILE A 49 -3.02 14.91 -25.55
CA ILE A 49 -3.27 15.85 -26.65
C ILE A 49 -2.51 17.16 -26.39
N LEU A 50 -1.67 17.57 -27.32
CA LEU A 50 -0.96 18.85 -27.28
C LEU A 50 -1.89 19.96 -27.75
N THR A 51 -2.32 20.85 -26.85
CA THR A 51 -3.27 21.91 -27.19
C THR A 51 -2.67 23.03 -28.04
N ASP A 52 -1.34 23.15 -28.08
CA ASP A 52 -0.58 24.20 -28.75
C ASP A 52 0.28 23.72 -29.92
N ASP A 53 0.20 22.43 -30.29
CA ASP A 53 0.98 21.76 -31.34
C ASP A 53 2.50 22.00 -31.24
N ASN A 54 3.02 22.26 -30.04
CA ASN A 54 4.42 22.57 -29.81
C ASN A 54 5.16 21.38 -29.21
N PHE A 55 6.26 20.96 -29.83
CA PHE A 55 7.13 19.92 -29.29
C PHE A 55 7.74 20.27 -27.91
N SER A 56 7.84 21.56 -27.56
CA SER A 56 8.24 21.99 -26.22
C SER A 56 7.29 21.47 -25.13
N SER A 57 6.00 21.31 -25.43
CA SER A 57 5.01 20.76 -24.51
C SER A 57 5.27 19.29 -24.18
N ILE A 58 5.87 18.52 -25.09
CA ILE A 58 6.32 17.15 -24.82
C ILE A 58 7.44 17.14 -23.77
N VAL A 59 8.42 18.04 -23.89
CA VAL A 59 9.51 18.16 -22.90
C VAL A 59 8.96 18.51 -21.52
N LYS A 60 7.96 19.40 -21.46
CA LYS A 60 7.25 19.72 -20.21
C LYS A 60 6.51 18.52 -19.65
N ALA A 61 5.81 17.74 -20.49
CA ALA A 61 5.13 16.52 -20.06
C ALA A 61 6.11 15.50 -19.46
N VAL A 62 7.28 15.29 -20.10
CA VAL A 62 8.34 14.42 -19.57
C VAL A 62 8.87 14.92 -18.23
N MET A 63 9.08 16.24 -18.09
CA MET A 63 9.50 16.85 -16.83
C MET A 63 8.47 16.62 -15.71
N TRP A 64 7.18 16.79 -15.99
CA TRP A 64 6.10 16.51 -15.05
C TRP A 64 6.01 15.02 -14.69
N GLY A 65 6.14 14.12 -15.66
CA GLY A 65 6.16 12.67 -15.40
C GLY A 65 7.30 12.26 -14.47
N ARG A 66 8.51 12.81 -14.68
CA ARG A 66 9.65 12.59 -13.78
C ARG A 66 9.41 13.13 -12.37
N ASN A 67 8.72 14.27 -12.25
CA ASN A 67 8.39 14.87 -10.97
C ASN A 67 7.36 14.05 -10.18
N VAL A 68 6.35 13.49 -10.86
CA VAL A 68 5.35 12.60 -10.23
C VAL A 68 6.04 11.37 -9.65
N TYR A 69 6.91 10.72 -10.42
CA TYR A 69 7.66 9.55 -9.93
C TYR A 69 8.48 9.89 -8.68
N ASP A 70 9.26 10.97 -8.71
CA ASP A 70 10.05 11.40 -7.54
C ASP A 70 9.19 11.72 -6.33
N SER A 71 8.02 12.33 -6.55
CA SER A 71 7.11 12.70 -5.47
C SER A 71 6.50 11.47 -4.80
N ILE A 72 6.17 10.42 -5.58
CA ILE A 72 5.76 9.11 -5.06
C ILE A 72 6.90 8.48 -4.24
N SER A 73 8.13 8.48 -4.76
CA SER A 73 9.28 7.93 -4.04
C SER A 73 9.56 8.66 -2.72
N LYS A 74 9.48 10.00 -2.69
CA LYS A 74 9.61 10.81 -1.46
C LYS A 74 8.56 10.42 -0.42
N PHE A 75 7.30 10.32 -0.84
CA PHE A 75 6.20 9.91 0.03
C PHE A 75 6.41 8.49 0.57
N LEU A 76 6.79 7.53 -0.29
CA LEU A 76 7.06 6.16 0.13
C LEU A 76 8.22 6.08 1.13
N GLN A 77 9.31 6.84 0.93
CA GLN A 77 10.42 6.88 1.89
C GLN A 77 9.93 7.31 3.27
N PHE A 78 9.14 8.38 3.33
CA PHE A 78 8.59 8.90 4.57
C PHE A 78 7.63 7.90 5.24
N GLN A 79 6.64 7.42 4.49
CA GLN A 79 5.60 6.49 4.95
C GLN A 79 6.18 5.17 5.48
N LEU A 80 7.14 4.59 4.76
CA LEU A 80 7.75 3.33 5.17
C LEU A 80 8.60 3.49 6.43
N THR A 81 9.36 4.59 6.56
CA THR A 81 10.15 4.89 7.76
C THR A 81 9.27 4.91 9.00
N VAL A 82 8.21 5.69 8.91
CA VAL A 82 7.17 5.83 9.92
C VAL A 82 6.54 4.48 10.30
N ASN A 83 6.09 3.71 9.31
CA ASN A 83 5.38 2.46 9.53
C ASN A 83 6.28 1.41 10.21
N VAL A 84 7.53 1.30 9.75
CA VAL A 84 8.52 0.39 10.35
C VAL A 84 8.74 0.74 11.82
N VAL A 85 8.96 2.01 12.15
CA VAL A 85 9.17 2.45 13.54
C VAL A 85 7.91 2.22 14.37
N ALA A 86 6.74 2.61 13.87
CA ALA A 86 5.47 2.46 14.59
C ALA A 86 5.18 0.98 14.93
N VAL A 87 5.37 0.07 13.99
CA VAL A 87 5.17 -1.37 14.19
C VAL A 87 6.16 -1.91 15.22
N ILE A 88 7.45 -1.59 15.11
CA ILE A 88 8.47 -2.06 16.06
C ILE A 88 8.20 -1.52 17.47
N VAL A 89 7.88 -0.23 17.60
CA VAL A 89 7.54 0.38 18.90
C VAL A 89 6.31 -0.26 19.51
N ALA A 90 5.24 -0.46 18.74
CA ALA A 90 4.02 -1.10 19.23
C ALA A 90 4.26 -2.55 19.66
N PHE A 91 5.00 -3.32 18.84
CA PHE A 91 5.34 -4.71 19.12
C PHE A 91 6.21 -4.83 20.38
N THR A 92 7.34 -4.12 20.44
CA THR A 92 8.26 -4.16 21.58
C THR A 92 7.60 -3.61 22.85
N GLY A 93 6.79 -2.55 22.72
CA GLY A 93 6.00 -2.00 23.82
C GLY A 93 5.02 -3.03 24.40
N ALA A 94 4.26 -3.71 23.54
CA ALA A 94 3.33 -4.77 23.94
C ALA A 94 4.06 -5.96 24.59
N CYS A 95 5.19 -6.40 24.05
CA CYS A 95 5.95 -7.52 24.63
C CYS A 95 6.51 -7.20 26.03
N ILE A 96 7.06 -6.00 26.23
CA ILE A 96 7.79 -5.66 27.46
C ILE A 96 6.86 -5.03 28.51
N THR A 97 6.02 -4.08 28.11
CA THR A 97 5.18 -3.28 29.02
C THR A 97 3.73 -3.79 29.07
N GLN A 98 3.37 -4.82 28.28
CA GLN A 98 2.00 -5.35 28.16
C GLN A 98 0.95 -4.32 27.73
N ASP A 99 1.40 -3.16 27.24
CA ASP A 99 0.59 -2.06 26.72
C ASP A 99 1.43 -1.30 25.68
N SER A 100 0.76 -0.73 24.67
CA SER A 100 1.42 0.08 23.66
C SER A 100 1.69 1.49 24.21
N PRO A 101 2.89 2.06 23.99
CA PRO A 101 3.20 3.42 24.43
C PRO A 101 2.37 4.49 23.71
N LEU A 102 1.82 4.16 22.55
CA LEU A 102 0.92 5.02 21.78
C LEU A 102 -0.49 4.45 21.87
N LYS A 103 -1.43 5.27 22.35
CA LYS A 103 -2.85 4.89 22.45
C LYS A 103 -3.53 4.90 21.08
N ALA A 104 -4.64 4.18 20.94
CA ALA A 104 -5.33 4.01 19.65
C ALA A 104 -5.70 5.36 18.96
N VAL A 105 -6.18 6.35 19.73
CA VAL A 105 -6.53 7.67 19.19
C VAL A 105 -5.28 8.44 18.73
N GLN A 106 -4.18 8.33 19.48
CA GLN A 106 -2.90 8.94 19.12
C GLN A 106 -2.34 8.32 17.84
N MET A 107 -2.44 6.99 17.69
CA MET A 107 -2.06 6.27 16.47
C MET A 107 -2.90 6.71 15.27
N LEU A 108 -4.21 6.93 15.45
CA LEU A 108 -5.07 7.44 14.37
C LEU A 108 -4.66 8.85 13.94
N TRP A 109 -4.36 9.73 14.90
CA TRP A 109 -3.86 11.08 14.61
C TRP A 109 -2.54 11.05 13.84
N VAL A 110 -1.62 10.19 14.30
CA VAL A 110 -0.32 9.97 13.68
C VAL A 110 -0.50 9.48 12.24
N ASN A 111 -1.33 8.47 11.98
CA ASN A 111 -1.63 7.99 10.62
C ASN A 111 -2.27 9.07 9.75
N LEU A 112 -3.15 9.91 10.30
CA LEU A 112 -3.78 10.98 9.53
C LEU A 112 -2.75 12.00 9.01
N ILE A 113 -1.83 12.41 9.88
CA ILE A 113 -0.74 13.33 9.50
C ILE A 113 0.15 12.67 8.45
N MET A 114 0.58 11.44 8.72
CA MET A 114 1.65 10.82 7.94
C MET A 114 1.18 10.31 6.58
N ASP A 115 -0.05 9.81 6.51
CA ASP A 115 -0.58 9.23 5.27
C ASP A 115 -1.22 10.33 4.44
N THR A 116 -2.22 11.02 5.00
CA THR A 116 -3.08 11.92 4.22
C THR A 116 -2.43 13.29 4.04
N PHE A 117 -1.90 13.89 5.11
CA PHE A 117 -1.30 15.21 4.99
C PHE A 117 0.10 15.17 4.38
N ALA A 118 0.94 14.20 4.73
CA ALA A 118 2.27 14.12 4.12
C ALA A 118 2.23 13.70 2.64
N SER A 119 1.30 12.82 2.22
CA SER A 119 1.11 12.55 0.79
C SER A 119 0.73 13.83 0.03
N LEU A 120 -0.20 14.63 0.56
CA LEU A 120 -0.56 15.91 -0.05
C LEU A 120 0.62 16.89 -0.06
N ALA A 121 1.40 16.96 1.01
CA ALA A 121 2.54 17.88 1.13
C ALA A 121 3.68 17.51 0.16
N LEU A 122 4.03 16.23 0.08
CA LEU A 122 5.15 15.73 -0.72
C LEU A 122 4.78 15.51 -2.20
N ALA A 123 3.51 15.21 -2.51
CA ALA A 123 3.03 15.05 -3.89
C ALA A 123 2.88 16.37 -4.66
N THR A 124 2.80 17.49 -3.96
CA THR A 124 2.52 18.82 -4.56
C THR A 124 3.78 19.64 -4.85
N GLU A 125 4.97 19.04 -4.81
CA GLU A 125 6.19 19.77 -5.15
C GLU A 125 6.26 20.10 -6.64
N PRO A 126 6.62 21.35 -7.01
CA PRO A 126 6.75 21.74 -8.41
C PRO A 126 7.97 21.07 -9.06
N PRO A 127 7.90 20.75 -10.37
CA PRO A 127 9.03 20.18 -11.10
C PRO A 127 10.20 21.15 -11.19
N THR A 128 11.42 20.61 -11.18
CA THR A 128 12.66 21.37 -11.38
C THR A 128 13.37 20.94 -12.66
N GLU A 129 14.08 21.86 -13.31
CA GLU A 129 14.83 21.55 -14.55
C GLU A 129 15.98 20.56 -14.32
N SER A 130 16.48 20.45 -13.09
CA SER A 130 17.47 19.43 -12.70
C SER A 130 16.99 18.00 -12.97
N LEU A 131 15.67 17.76 -12.98
CA LEU A 131 15.08 16.46 -13.30
C LEU A 131 15.37 16.03 -14.74
N LEU A 132 15.66 16.96 -15.65
CA LEU A 132 15.97 16.67 -17.05
C LEU A 132 17.45 16.31 -17.27
N LEU A 133 18.34 16.66 -16.34
CA LEU A 133 19.79 16.41 -16.46
C LEU A 133 20.19 14.96 -16.17
N ARG A 134 19.32 14.19 -15.50
CA ARG A 134 19.57 12.78 -15.19
C ARG A 134 19.05 11.86 -16.30
N LYS A 135 19.62 10.65 -16.35
CA LYS A 135 19.13 9.55 -17.20
C LYS A 135 17.70 9.15 -16.79
N PRO A 136 16.87 8.67 -17.73
CA PRO A 136 15.56 8.14 -17.40
C PRO A 136 15.68 6.92 -16.47
N TYR A 137 14.64 6.69 -15.66
CA TYR A 137 14.52 5.48 -14.86
C TYR A 137 14.39 4.26 -15.78
N GLY A 138 15.05 3.16 -15.42
CA GLY A 138 14.89 1.87 -16.10
C GLY A 138 13.52 1.27 -15.79
N ARG A 139 12.97 0.50 -16.73
CA ARG A 139 11.66 -0.16 -16.58
C ARG A 139 11.63 -1.11 -15.38
N ASN A 140 12.70 -1.89 -15.21
CA ASN A 140 12.81 -2.94 -14.19
C ASN A 140 13.64 -2.48 -12.98
N ASN A 141 13.79 -1.16 -12.78
CA ASN A 141 14.47 -0.68 -11.58
C ASN A 141 13.48 -0.73 -10.41
N PRO A 142 13.87 -1.28 -9.25
CA PRO A 142 13.00 -1.34 -8.09
C PRO A 142 12.58 0.07 -7.66
N LEU A 143 11.32 0.22 -7.26
CA LEU A 143 10.77 1.50 -6.83
C LEU A 143 11.48 2.03 -5.57
N ILE A 144 11.90 1.12 -4.70
CA ILE A 144 12.69 1.44 -3.50
C ILE A 144 14.17 1.25 -3.83
N SER A 145 14.85 2.36 -4.09
CA SER A 145 16.30 2.35 -4.29
C SER A 145 17.05 2.00 -3.01
N LEU A 146 18.27 1.47 -3.15
CA LEU A 146 19.17 1.22 -2.00
C LEU A 146 19.44 2.47 -1.17
N THR A 147 19.47 3.66 -1.79
CA THR A 147 19.64 4.93 -1.08
C THR A 147 18.39 5.28 -0.27
N MET A 148 17.18 5.01 -0.77
CA MET A 148 15.95 5.15 0.00
C MET A 148 15.92 4.16 1.17
N LEU A 149 16.27 2.89 0.94
CA LEU A 149 16.32 1.88 2.01
C LEU A 149 17.31 2.26 3.11
N LYS A 150 18.49 2.79 2.75
CA LYS A 150 19.46 3.36 3.69
C LYS A 150 18.83 4.47 4.53
N ASN A 151 18.12 5.41 3.91
CA ASN A 151 17.47 6.51 4.61
C ASN A 151 16.37 5.98 5.55
N ILE A 152 15.53 5.05 5.07
CA ILE A 152 14.44 4.42 5.85
C ILE A 152 15.00 3.77 7.12
N LEU A 153 16.00 2.90 6.97
CA LEU A 153 16.60 2.20 8.12
C LEU A 153 17.40 3.16 9.01
N GLY A 154 18.13 4.12 8.43
CA GLY A 154 18.95 5.06 9.17
C GLY A 154 18.12 5.97 10.10
N HIS A 155 17.03 6.52 9.57
CA HIS A 155 16.05 7.28 10.36
C HIS A 155 15.31 6.39 11.34
N GLY A 156 14.90 5.19 10.91
CA GLY A 156 14.23 4.23 11.77
C GLY A 156 15.06 3.86 13.01
N VAL A 157 16.36 3.62 12.86
CA VAL A 157 17.26 3.32 13.99
C VAL A 157 17.34 4.49 14.97
N TYR A 158 17.46 5.74 14.48
CA TYR A 158 17.48 6.91 15.35
C TYR A 158 16.19 7.03 16.16
N GLN A 159 15.04 6.96 15.48
CA GLN A 159 13.73 7.09 16.13
C GLN A 159 13.51 5.97 17.15
N LEU A 160 13.90 4.73 16.85
CA LEU A 160 13.80 3.61 17.78
C LEU A 160 14.68 3.80 19.02
N ILE A 161 15.93 4.23 18.83
CA ILE A 161 16.84 4.50 19.96
C ILE A 161 16.25 5.56 20.88
N ILE A 162 15.76 6.67 20.31
CA ILE A 162 15.14 7.75 21.07
C ILE A 162 13.88 7.28 21.79
N ILE A 163 12.93 6.65 21.08
CA ILE A 163 11.65 6.24 21.67
C ILE A 163 11.87 5.19 22.76
N PHE A 164 12.75 4.21 22.56
CA PHE A 164 13.05 3.24 23.61
C PHE A 164 13.82 3.85 24.79
N SER A 165 14.72 4.80 24.54
CA SER A 165 15.39 5.54 25.62
C SER A 165 14.38 6.32 26.45
N LEU A 166 13.43 7.00 25.81
CA LEU A 166 12.33 7.69 26.50
C LEU A 166 11.43 6.69 27.24
N LEU A 167 11.04 5.58 26.61
CA LEU A 167 10.17 4.56 27.21
C LEU A 167 10.75 3.96 28.50
N PHE A 168 12.06 3.67 28.53
CA PHE A 168 12.68 2.95 29.65
C PHE A 168 13.38 3.86 30.66
N ILE A 169 13.96 4.97 30.21
CA ILE A 169 14.81 5.85 31.01
C ILE A 169 14.21 7.26 31.15
N GLY A 170 13.17 7.60 30.37
CA GLY A 170 12.53 8.92 30.37
C GLY A 170 12.01 9.35 31.74
N GLU A 171 11.43 8.42 32.52
CA GLU A 171 10.99 8.68 33.89
C GLU A 171 12.10 9.28 34.78
N ARG A 172 13.34 8.79 34.62
CA ARG A 172 14.50 9.25 35.38
C ARG A 172 15.11 10.54 34.83
N ILE A 173 15.10 10.68 33.50
CA ILE A 173 15.67 11.86 32.82
C ILE A 173 14.85 13.10 33.16
N PHE A 174 13.52 12.99 33.11
CA PHE A 174 12.62 14.11 33.36
C PHE A 174 12.15 14.20 34.81
N ASN A 175 12.54 13.25 35.66
CA ASN A 175 12.13 13.14 37.07
C ASN A 175 10.59 13.21 37.22
N ILE A 176 9.89 12.42 36.41
CA ILE A 176 8.43 12.35 36.34
C ILE A 176 7.94 10.96 36.73
N ASP A 177 6.67 10.86 37.13
CA ASP A 177 6.05 9.59 37.46
C ASP A 177 5.96 8.67 36.23
N SER A 178 6.33 7.41 36.44
CA SER A 178 6.28 6.43 35.36
C SER A 178 4.84 6.14 34.96
N GLY A 179 4.53 6.37 33.68
CA GLY A 179 3.27 5.91 33.10
C GLY A 179 3.16 4.38 32.97
N ARG A 180 4.26 3.63 33.13
CA ARG A 180 4.28 2.18 32.88
C ARG A 180 3.43 1.42 33.90
N ASN A 181 2.76 0.35 33.45
CA ASN A 181 1.89 -0.51 34.26
C ASN A 181 0.74 0.22 34.97
N ALA A 182 0.33 1.38 34.46
CA ALA A 182 -0.76 2.13 35.06
C ALA A 182 -2.11 1.37 34.91
N PRO A 183 -3.00 1.42 35.92
CA PRO A 183 -4.32 0.79 35.81
C PRO A 183 -5.15 1.33 34.65
N LEU A 184 -6.11 0.54 34.16
CA LEU A 184 -6.97 0.86 33.00
C LEU A 184 -7.72 2.21 33.09
N HIS A 185 -7.94 2.74 34.30
CA HIS A 185 -8.62 4.02 34.56
C HIS A 185 -7.70 5.11 35.14
N SER A 186 -6.39 4.95 34.98
CA SER A 186 -5.43 5.96 35.40
C SER A 186 -5.57 7.26 34.59
N PRO A 187 -5.25 8.42 35.19
CA PRO A 187 -5.19 9.66 34.44
C PRO A 187 -4.08 9.61 33.37
N PRO A 188 -4.18 10.43 32.31
CA PRO A 188 -3.14 10.57 31.31
C PRO A 188 -1.77 10.81 31.95
N SER A 189 -0.76 10.05 31.52
CA SER A 189 0.60 10.18 32.04
C SER A 189 1.39 11.20 31.23
N GLU A 190 2.13 12.07 31.92
CA GLU A 190 3.11 12.97 31.30
C GLU A 190 4.18 12.17 30.54
N HIS A 191 4.62 11.03 31.08
CA HIS A 191 5.64 10.18 30.48
C HIS A 191 5.27 9.72 29.06
N TYR A 192 4.07 9.16 28.89
CA TYR A 192 3.60 8.75 27.55
C TYR A 192 3.28 9.94 26.65
N THR A 193 2.91 11.09 27.22
CA THR A 193 2.70 12.31 26.43
C THR A 193 4.00 12.84 25.84
N ILE A 194 5.12 12.77 26.57
CA ILE A 194 6.46 13.10 26.05
C ILE A 194 6.84 12.16 24.89
N ILE A 195 6.59 10.86 25.04
CA ILE A 195 6.87 9.87 23.98
C ILE A 195 6.05 10.18 22.74
N PHE A 196 4.73 10.37 22.88
CA PHE A 196 3.84 10.73 21.79
C PHE A 196 4.26 12.04 21.11
N ASN A 197 4.54 13.09 21.89
CA ASN A 197 4.91 14.39 21.35
C ASN A 197 6.27 14.34 20.63
N THR A 198 7.26 13.67 21.22
CA THR A 198 8.57 13.50 20.58
C THR A 198 8.45 12.70 19.29
N PHE A 199 7.61 11.65 19.27
CA PHE A 199 7.37 10.86 18.06
C PHE A 199 6.80 11.72 16.93
N VAL A 200 5.73 12.48 17.18
CA VAL A 200 5.12 13.36 16.16
C VAL A 200 6.11 14.42 15.68
N LEU A 201 6.86 15.07 16.59
CA LEU A 201 7.84 16.08 16.19
C LEU A 201 8.98 15.48 15.36
N MET A 202 9.50 14.31 15.71
CA MET A 202 10.49 13.62 14.88
C MET A 202 9.94 13.34 13.48
N GLN A 203 8.67 12.94 13.34
CA GLN A 203 8.09 12.74 12.01
C GLN A 203 7.97 14.03 11.21
N LEU A 204 7.60 15.15 11.83
CA LEU A 204 7.60 16.44 11.12
C LEU A 204 8.98 16.84 10.58
N PHE A 205 10.04 16.58 11.35
CA PHE A 205 11.40 16.86 10.87
C PHE A 205 11.90 15.82 9.86
N ASN A 206 11.51 14.55 10.01
CA ASN A 206 11.80 13.51 9.03
C ASN A 206 11.09 13.78 7.69
N GLU A 207 9.88 14.34 7.71
CA GLU A 207 9.16 14.76 6.50
C GLU A 207 9.97 15.77 5.67
N ILE A 208 10.67 16.69 6.33
CA ILE A 208 11.58 17.65 5.67
C ILE A 208 12.78 16.92 5.04
N ASN A 209 13.38 15.93 5.73
CA ASN A 209 14.47 15.13 5.17
C ASN A 209 14.02 14.28 3.98
N ALA A 210 12.80 13.73 4.03
CA ALA A 210 12.25 12.86 3.01
C ALA A 210 11.99 13.57 1.67
N ARG A 211 11.97 14.91 1.64
CA ARG A 211 11.91 15.70 0.40
C ARG A 211 13.08 15.43 -0.55
N LYS A 212 14.23 14.99 -0.03
CA LYS A 212 15.45 14.75 -0.80
C LYS A 212 15.84 13.27 -0.76
N ILE A 213 15.63 12.57 -1.87
CA ILE A 213 15.87 11.11 -1.97
C ILE A 213 17.21 10.76 -2.65
N HIS A 214 17.74 11.63 -3.51
CA HIS A 214 18.95 11.36 -4.31
C HIS A 214 20.27 11.76 -3.63
N GLY A 215 20.29 11.85 -2.30
CA GLY A 215 21.51 12.18 -1.53
C GLY A 215 21.89 13.67 -1.54
N GLU A 216 20.96 14.55 -1.89
CA GLU A 216 21.13 16.00 -1.76
C GLU A 216 21.21 16.39 -0.28
N ARG A 217 22.23 17.20 0.09
CA ARG A 217 22.42 17.62 1.48
C ARG A 217 21.49 18.76 1.90
N ASN A 218 21.14 19.66 0.98
CA ASN A 218 20.35 20.83 1.32
C ASN A 218 18.84 20.51 1.35
N VAL A 219 18.34 20.06 2.51
CA VAL A 219 16.93 19.72 2.72
C VAL A 219 15.98 20.94 2.73
N PHE A 220 16.50 22.12 3.05
CA PHE A 220 15.74 23.37 3.06
C PHE A 220 15.64 24.04 1.68
N ASP A 221 16.36 23.52 0.69
CA ASP A 221 16.33 24.10 -0.65
C ASP A 221 14.91 24.00 -1.24
N GLY A 222 14.43 25.12 -1.78
CA GLY A 222 13.09 25.23 -2.36
C GLY A 222 11.92 24.96 -1.41
N ILE A 223 12.10 24.93 -0.08
CA ILE A 223 11.00 24.59 0.85
C ILE A 223 9.83 25.58 0.77
N PHE A 224 10.14 26.87 0.64
CA PHE A 224 9.15 27.95 0.55
C PHE A 224 8.51 28.06 -0.85
N ALA A 225 8.98 27.29 -1.83
CA ALA A 225 8.36 27.27 -3.16
C ALA A 225 7.04 26.49 -3.15
N ASN A 226 6.87 25.55 -2.21
CA ASN A 226 5.62 24.82 -2.01
C ASN A 226 4.86 25.35 -0.78
N PRO A 227 3.90 26.28 -0.94
CA PRO A 227 3.13 26.81 0.18
C PRO A 227 2.24 25.76 0.85
N ILE A 228 1.82 24.71 0.13
CA ILE A 228 1.02 23.62 0.67
C ILE A 228 1.84 22.84 1.70
N PHE A 229 3.08 22.48 1.34
CA PHE A 229 4.02 21.84 2.25
C PHE A 229 4.23 22.68 3.54
N CYS A 230 4.56 23.97 3.39
CA CYS A 230 4.75 24.84 4.56
C CYS A 230 3.48 24.96 5.43
N SER A 231 2.30 25.05 4.80
CA SER A 231 1.03 25.12 5.52
C SER A 231 0.73 23.84 6.29
N ILE A 232 1.04 22.68 5.73
CA ILE A 232 0.80 21.38 6.37
C ILE A 232 1.75 21.17 7.55
N VAL A 233 3.04 21.42 7.37
CA VAL A 233 4.03 21.28 8.46
C VAL A 233 3.72 22.24 9.61
N PHE A 234 3.46 23.52 9.31
CA PHE A 234 3.13 24.50 10.33
C PHE A 234 1.76 24.22 10.97
N GLY A 235 0.74 23.88 10.18
CA GLY A 235 -0.59 23.55 10.66
C GLY A 235 -0.56 22.34 11.60
N THR A 236 0.20 21.31 11.25
CA THR A 236 0.37 20.12 12.08
C THR A 236 1.08 20.44 13.39
N LEU A 237 2.13 21.28 13.37
CA LEU A 237 2.79 21.73 14.58
C LEU A 237 1.83 22.47 15.52
N VAL A 238 1.01 23.38 14.99
CA VAL A 238 0.01 24.13 15.77
C VAL A 238 -1.04 23.18 16.35
N ILE A 239 -1.59 22.27 15.55
CA ILE A 239 -2.59 21.30 16.02
C ILE A 239 -1.98 20.38 17.07
N GLN A 240 -0.72 19.96 16.91
CA GLN A 240 -0.02 19.13 17.89
C GLN A 240 0.12 19.86 19.24
N VAL A 241 0.48 21.15 19.23
CA VAL A 241 0.50 21.98 20.46
C VAL A 241 -0.88 22.03 21.09
N VAL A 242 -1.94 22.17 20.29
CA VAL A 242 -3.31 22.22 20.81
C VAL A 242 -3.72 20.88 21.43
N ILE A 243 -3.42 19.76 20.77
CA ILE A 243 -3.73 18.41 21.25
C ILE A 243 -2.98 18.11 22.55
N VAL A 244 -1.71 18.47 22.67
CA VAL A 244 -0.93 18.17 23.87
C VAL A 244 -1.36 19.04 25.05
N GLN A 245 -1.63 20.33 24.83
CA GLN A 245 -1.94 21.25 25.93
C GLN A 245 -3.42 21.19 26.38
N TRP A 246 -4.36 20.91 25.46
CA TRP A 246 -5.80 20.92 25.74
C TRP A 246 -6.53 19.61 25.35
N GLY A 247 -5.87 18.65 24.71
CA GLY A 247 -6.49 17.41 24.25
C GLY A 247 -6.82 16.41 25.36
N GLY A 248 -6.27 16.58 26.57
CA GLY A 248 -6.72 15.91 27.81
C GLY A 248 -7.10 14.43 27.65
N LYS A 249 -8.32 14.08 28.08
CA LYS A 249 -8.84 12.70 28.08
C LYS A 249 -9.02 12.06 26.69
N PRO A 250 -9.60 12.72 25.65
CA PRO A 250 -9.82 12.05 24.36
C PRO A 250 -8.53 11.62 23.67
N PHE A 251 -7.45 12.39 23.80
CA PHE A 251 -6.14 12.02 23.25
C PHE A 251 -5.23 11.31 24.27
N SER A 252 -5.70 11.09 25.50
CA SER A 252 -4.89 10.56 26.61
C SER A 252 -3.56 11.32 26.78
N CYS A 253 -3.60 12.65 26.68
CA CYS A 253 -2.45 13.54 26.83
C CYS A 253 -2.54 14.35 28.13
N ALA A 254 -1.40 14.55 28.77
CA ALA A 254 -1.24 15.48 29.89
C ALA A 254 -0.52 16.76 29.41
N PRO A 255 -0.88 17.95 29.92
CA PRO A 255 -0.22 19.18 29.53
C PRO A 255 1.26 19.14 29.90
N LEU A 256 2.13 19.43 28.92
CA LEU A 256 3.58 19.43 29.12
C LEU A 256 4.09 20.81 29.56
N SER A 257 5.19 20.81 30.31
CA SER A 257 5.92 22.03 30.65
C SER A 257 6.73 22.55 29.45
N VAL A 258 7.09 23.84 29.48
CA VAL A 258 7.92 24.45 28.42
C VAL A 258 9.27 23.74 28.30
N GLU A 259 9.86 23.30 29.41
CA GLU A 259 11.12 22.56 29.41
C GLU A 259 10.98 21.20 28.70
N GLN A 260 9.92 20.44 28.99
CA GLN A 260 9.63 19.17 28.31
C GLN A 260 9.42 19.39 26.81
N TRP A 261 8.68 20.44 26.42
CA TRP A 261 8.51 20.83 25.02
C TRP A 261 9.84 21.13 24.31
N LEU A 262 10.74 21.87 24.95
CA LEU A 262 12.05 22.18 24.40
C LEU A 262 12.90 20.92 24.20
N TRP A 263 12.83 19.96 25.12
CA TRP A 263 13.50 18.67 24.95
C TRP A 263 12.92 17.84 23.80
N CYS A 264 11.59 17.76 23.68
CA CYS A 264 10.94 17.09 22.55
C CYS A 264 11.35 17.75 21.22
N LEU A 265 11.37 19.08 21.17
CA LEU A 265 11.79 19.84 19.99
C LEU A 265 13.27 19.63 19.68
N PHE A 266 14.14 19.63 20.69
CA PHE A 266 15.58 19.42 20.53
C PHE A 266 15.87 18.05 19.90
N VAL A 267 15.21 17.01 20.39
CA VAL A 267 15.33 15.65 19.85
C VAL A 267 14.72 15.57 18.45
N GLY A 268 13.58 16.22 18.21
CA GLY A 268 12.99 16.34 16.88
C GLY A 268 13.93 16.99 15.87
N VAL A 269 14.55 18.13 16.19
CA VAL A 269 15.55 18.79 15.34
C VAL A 269 16.80 17.91 15.18
N GLY A 270 17.11 17.08 16.17
CA GLY A 270 18.15 16.06 16.10
C GLY A 270 17.97 15.09 14.92
N GLU A 271 16.72 14.76 14.54
CA GLU A 271 16.42 13.93 13.36
C GLU A 271 16.85 14.61 12.05
N LEU A 272 16.71 15.93 11.97
CA LEU A 272 17.16 16.72 10.82
C LEU A 272 18.69 16.69 10.68
N LEU A 273 19.40 16.77 11.81
CA LEU A 273 20.86 16.66 11.84
C LEU A 273 21.32 15.23 11.55
N TRP A 274 20.62 14.22 12.07
CA TRP A 274 20.93 12.82 11.83
C TRP A 274 20.78 12.44 10.35
N GLY A 275 19.77 13.00 9.65
CA GLY A 275 19.63 12.86 8.20
C GLY A 275 20.88 13.29 7.42
N GLN A 276 21.55 14.36 7.86
CA GLN A 276 22.81 14.79 7.25
C GLN A 276 23.93 13.79 7.48
N VAL A 277 23.98 13.14 8.66
CA VAL A 277 24.95 12.07 8.94
C VAL A 277 24.70 10.88 8.01
N ILE A 278 23.45 10.44 7.85
CA ILE A 278 23.10 9.35 6.92
C ILE A 278 23.50 9.68 5.47
N ALA A 279 23.35 10.95 5.07
CA ALA A 279 23.77 11.41 3.75
C ALA A 279 25.30 11.33 3.53
N THR A 280 26.12 11.35 4.59
CA THR A 280 27.58 11.18 4.46
C THR A 280 28.01 9.73 4.25
N VAL A 281 27.18 8.76 4.63
CA VAL A 281 27.50 7.33 4.51
C VAL A 281 27.24 6.87 3.07
N PRO A 282 28.27 6.43 2.32
CA PRO A 282 28.10 5.97 0.94
C PRO A 282 27.34 4.63 0.90
N SER A 283 26.36 4.54 -0.01
CA SER A 283 25.51 3.35 -0.17
C SER A 283 26.30 2.11 -0.63
N ASP A 284 27.47 2.29 -1.25
CA ASP A 284 28.29 1.19 -1.77
C ASP A 284 28.94 0.33 -0.67
N GLN A 285 29.03 0.84 0.56
CA GLN A 285 29.75 0.24 1.68
C GLN A 285 28.86 -0.60 2.63
N LEU A 286 27.56 -0.73 2.37
CA LEU A 286 26.64 -1.47 3.22
C LEU A 286 26.26 -2.83 2.59
N PRO A 287 27.02 -3.92 2.87
CA PRO A 287 26.78 -5.24 2.28
C PRO A 287 25.40 -5.81 2.63
N CYS A 288 24.91 -5.57 3.86
CA CYS A 288 23.58 -6.01 4.30
C CYS A 288 22.43 -5.38 3.49
N LEU A 289 22.59 -4.12 3.04
CA LEU A 289 21.60 -3.46 2.19
C LEU A 289 21.62 -4.02 0.76
N LYS A 290 22.79 -4.45 0.27
CA LYS A 290 22.90 -5.09 -1.06
C LYS A 290 22.20 -6.45 -1.08
N GLU A 291 22.33 -7.24 -0.02
CA GLU A 291 21.60 -8.51 0.12
C GLU A 291 20.09 -8.29 0.24
N ALA A 292 19.65 -7.31 1.05
CA ALA A 292 18.23 -6.98 1.16
C ALA A 292 17.63 -6.44 -0.15
N GLY A 293 18.35 -5.56 -0.85
CA GLY A 293 17.91 -5.04 -2.15
C GLY A 293 17.94 -6.10 -3.25
N ALA A 294 18.90 -7.03 -3.24
CA ALA A 294 18.93 -8.16 -4.15
C ALA A 294 17.78 -9.15 -3.89
N ALA A 295 17.42 -9.37 -2.61
CA ALA A 295 16.25 -10.18 -2.26
C ALA A 295 14.94 -9.53 -2.72
N MET A 296 14.79 -8.20 -2.59
CA MET A 296 13.60 -7.49 -3.08
C MET A 296 13.53 -7.49 -4.61
N ALA A 297 14.66 -7.28 -5.30
CA ALA A 297 14.72 -7.34 -6.76
C ALA A 297 14.44 -8.75 -7.29
N ALA A 298 14.90 -9.80 -6.61
CA ALA A 298 14.60 -11.18 -6.98
C ALA A 298 13.09 -11.50 -6.85
N VAL A 299 12.41 -10.96 -5.83
CA VAL A 299 10.96 -11.09 -5.68
C VAL A 299 10.22 -10.34 -6.79
N GLU A 300 10.64 -9.12 -7.13
CA GLU A 300 10.03 -8.34 -8.23
C GLU A 300 10.28 -9.01 -9.61
N GLU A 301 11.46 -9.57 -9.85
CA GLU A 301 11.77 -10.31 -11.09
C GLU A 301 11.01 -11.65 -11.18
N GLU A 302 10.78 -12.34 -10.06
CA GLU A 302 9.91 -13.53 -10.01
C GLU A 302 8.44 -13.17 -10.31
N GLU A 303 7.94 -12.03 -9.81
CA GLU A 303 6.57 -11.55 -10.09
C GLU A 303 6.41 -11.06 -11.55
N GLU A 304 7.38 -10.34 -12.12
CA GLU A 304 7.29 -9.86 -13.53
C GLU A 304 7.43 -10.99 -14.57
N MET A 305 8.13 -12.10 -14.25
CA MET A 305 8.16 -13.28 -15.11
C MET A 305 6.85 -14.08 -15.04
N ASP A 306 6.13 -14.05 -13.92
CA ASP A 306 4.84 -14.74 -13.74
C ASP A 306 3.71 -14.06 -14.54
N ASP A 307 3.74 -12.72 -14.67
CA ASP A 307 2.78 -11.95 -15.48
C ASP A 307 3.05 -11.99 -17.00
N GLY A 308 4.21 -12.53 -17.42
CA GLY A 308 4.70 -12.48 -18.80
C GLY A 308 4.33 -13.67 -19.69
N ASP A 309 3.97 -14.83 -19.11
CA ASP A 309 3.78 -16.08 -19.82
C ASP A 309 2.39 -16.70 -19.53
N GLU A 310 1.31 -16.03 -19.98
CA GLU A 310 0.04 -16.72 -20.22
C GLU A 310 0.18 -17.63 -21.45
N GLU A 311 0.77 -18.83 -21.27
CA GLU A 311 0.38 -20.06 -21.97
C GLU A 311 1.12 -21.29 -21.41
N GLY A 312 0.59 -21.83 -20.32
CA GLY A 312 0.56 -23.28 -20.08
C GLY A 312 1.76 -23.94 -19.39
N GLU A 313 1.80 -23.87 -18.06
CA GLU A 313 2.06 -25.03 -17.20
C GLU A 313 1.72 -24.66 -15.74
N ILE A 314 0.78 -25.38 -15.11
CA ILE A 314 0.31 -25.10 -13.75
C ILE A 314 1.44 -25.43 -12.77
N ASP A 315 2.11 -24.40 -12.23
CA ASP A 315 3.18 -24.55 -11.25
C ASP A 315 2.69 -25.06 -9.88
N CYS A 316 3.57 -25.79 -9.18
CA CYS A 316 3.30 -26.44 -7.89
C CYS A 316 2.96 -25.41 -6.80
N ALA A 317 3.53 -24.20 -6.85
CA ALA A 317 3.30 -23.14 -5.88
C ALA A 317 1.90 -22.52 -5.99
N GLU A 318 1.39 -22.26 -7.20
CA GLU A 318 0.00 -21.81 -7.39
C GLU A 318 -0.99 -22.90 -6.98
N ARG A 319 -0.63 -24.19 -7.14
CA ARG A 319 -1.40 -25.31 -6.63
C ARG A 319 -1.49 -25.31 -5.10
N GLU A 320 -0.43 -24.91 -4.39
CA GLU A 320 -0.42 -24.77 -2.93
C GLU A 320 -1.19 -23.54 -2.46
N LEU A 321 -1.09 -22.41 -3.18
CA LEU A 321 -1.81 -21.18 -2.89
C LEU A 321 -3.32 -21.34 -3.13
N ARG A 322 -3.72 -22.00 -4.22
CA ARG A 322 -5.10 -22.44 -4.45
C ARG A 322 -5.55 -23.47 -3.42
N ARG A 323 -4.69 -24.39 -2.96
CA ARG A 323 -5.03 -25.29 -1.84
C ARG A 323 -5.24 -24.54 -0.53
N GLY A 324 -4.45 -23.49 -0.26
CA GLY A 324 -4.61 -22.60 0.89
C GLY A 324 -5.91 -21.80 0.82
N GLN A 325 -6.25 -21.23 -0.34
CA GLN A 325 -7.54 -20.58 -0.58
C GLN A 325 -8.72 -21.55 -0.49
N ILE A 326 -8.60 -22.78 -1.02
CA ILE A 326 -9.61 -23.82 -0.89
C ILE A 326 -9.77 -24.26 0.57
N LEU A 327 -8.68 -24.37 1.33
CA LEU A 327 -8.70 -24.66 2.77
C LEU A 327 -9.36 -23.52 3.56
N TRP A 328 -9.10 -22.26 3.18
CA TRP A 328 -9.71 -21.08 3.78
C TRP A 328 -11.21 -20.98 3.46
N CYS A 329 -11.61 -21.19 2.21
CA CYS A 329 -13.01 -21.27 1.80
C CYS A 329 -13.75 -22.44 2.45
N ARG A 330 -13.10 -23.61 2.63
CA ARG A 330 -13.65 -24.74 3.41
C ARG A 330 -13.71 -24.42 4.90
N GLY A 331 -12.76 -23.65 5.43
CA GLY A 331 -12.76 -23.12 6.79
C GLY A 331 -13.95 -22.17 7.02
N LEU A 332 -14.18 -21.24 6.10
CA LEU A 332 -15.34 -20.33 6.12
C LEU A 332 -16.66 -21.05 5.96
N SER A 333 -16.74 -22.02 5.05
CA SER A 333 -17.94 -22.86 4.88
C SER A 333 -18.23 -23.69 6.14
N ARG A 334 -17.18 -24.15 6.85
CA ARG A 334 -17.30 -24.81 8.16
C ARG A 334 -17.80 -23.85 9.24
N ILE A 335 -17.33 -22.61 9.26
CA ILE A 335 -17.81 -21.59 10.22
C ILE A 335 -19.27 -21.22 9.92
N GLN A 336 -19.67 -21.12 8.64
CA GLN A 336 -21.07 -20.88 8.26
C GLN A 336 -21.98 -22.04 8.65
N THR A 337 -21.54 -23.29 8.47
CA THR A 337 -22.30 -24.47 8.93
C THR A 337 -22.36 -24.55 10.46
N GLN A 338 -21.27 -24.21 11.16
CA GLN A 338 -21.27 -24.10 12.63
C GLN A 338 -22.20 -22.99 13.12
N MET A 339 -22.22 -21.82 12.49
CA MET A 339 -23.19 -20.76 12.79
C MET A 339 -24.63 -21.19 12.50
N ARG A 340 -24.87 -21.95 11.43
CA ARG A 340 -26.20 -22.49 11.13
C ARG A 340 -26.66 -23.51 12.18
N VAL A 341 -25.75 -24.38 12.65
CA VAL A 341 -26.02 -25.32 13.76
C VAL A 341 -26.25 -24.58 15.07
N VAL A 342 -25.44 -23.57 15.40
CA VAL A 342 -25.62 -22.74 16.60
C VAL A 342 -26.93 -21.97 16.54
N ASN A 343 -27.28 -21.40 15.38
CA ASN A 343 -28.57 -20.74 15.20
C ASN A 343 -29.72 -21.74 15.30
N ALA A 344 -29.64 -22.92 14.69
CA ALA A 344 -30.67 -23.96 14.85
C ALA A 344 -30.82 -24.42 16.31
N PHE A 345 -29.72 -24.55 17.05
CA PHE A 345 -29.76 -24.86 18.48
C PHE A 345 -30.37 -23.72 19.28
N ARG A 346 -30.04 -22.48 18.93
CA ARG A 346 -30.60 -21.27 19.55
C ARG A 346 -32.09 -21.14 19.28
N THR A 347 -32.55 -21.39 18.05
CA THR A 347 -33.97 -21.42 17.70
C THR A 347 -34.70 -22.54 18.43
N ASN A 348 -34.12 -23.73 18.54
CA ASN A 348 -34.72 -24.84 19.29
C ASN A 348 -34.78 -24.55 20.81
N VAL A 349 -33.79 -23.86 21.38
CA VAL A 349 -33.84 -23.39 22.78
C VAL A 349 -34.91 -22.32 22.97
N TYR A 350 -35.09 -21.40 22.03
CA TYR A 350 -36.18 -20.42 22.08
C TYR A 350 -37.56 -21.07 21.88
N GLU A 351 -37.72 -22.00 20.95
CA GLU A 351 -38.95 -22.78 20.77
C GLU A 351 -39.26 -23.67 21.98
N THR A 352 -38.23 -24.26 22.61
CA THR A 352 -38.40 -25.05 23.84
C THR A 352 -38.81 -24.13 25.00
N ARG A 353 -38.27 -22.92 25.05
CA ARG A 353 -38.64 -21.91 26.05
C ARG A 353 -40.06 -21.38 25.81
N GLU A 354 -40.46 -21.10 24.58
CA GLU A 354 -41.85 -20.74 24.21
C GLU A 354 -42.83 -21.89 24.43
N LYS A 355 -42.45 -23.16 24.16
CA LYS A 355 -43.26 -24.34 24.53
C LYS A 355 -43.37 -24.53 26.04
N THR A 356 -42.39 -24.10 26.81
CA THR A 356 -42.44 -24.16 28.28
C THR A 356 -43.28 -23.02 28.85
N GLU A 357 -43.22 -21.82 28.27
CA GLU A 357 -44.07 -20.68 28.64
C GLU A 357 -45.53 -20.84 28.18
N SER A 358 -45.78 -21.40 26.99
CA SER A 358 -47.14 -21.68 26.48
C SER A 358 -47.83 -22.85 27.19
N ARG A 359 -47.08 -23.80 27.78
CA ARG A 359 -47.65 -24.84 28.64
C ARG A 359 -48.18 -24.31 29.98
N ASN A 360 -47.81 -23.10 30.38
CA ASN A 360 -48.33 -22.43 31.57
C ASN A 360 -49.58 -21.57 31.27
N SER A 361 -50.05 -21.52 30.03
CA SER A 361 -51.29 -20.83 29.66
C SER A 361 -52.41 -21.85 29.40
N ILE A 362 -53.40 -21.89 30.29
CA ILE A 362 -54.52 -22.85 30.31
C ILE A 362 -55.55 -22.62 29.17
N HIS A 363 -55.28 -21.76 28.19
CA HIS A 363 -56.21 -21.47 27.10
C HIS A 363 -55.66 -21.81 25.71
N ASN A 364 -55.82 -23.07 25.30
CA ASN A 364 -56.29 -23.46 23.96
C ASN A 364 -56.35 -24.99 23.83
N PHE A 365 -57.41 -25.58 24.38
CA PHE A 365 -57.92 -26.85 23.88
C PHE A 365 -58.97 -26.54 22.82
N MET A 366 -58.86 -27.18 21.65
CA MET A 366 -59.77 -27.14 20.48
C MET A 366 -59.39 -26.17 19.35
N ALA A 367 -58.58 -26.67 18.41
CA ALA A 367 -58.76 -26.44 16.97
C ALA A 367 -58.07 -27.56 16.18
N HIS A 368 -58.79 -28.17 15.25
CA HIS A 368 -58.35 -29.29 14.40
C HIS A 368 -57.43 -28.82 13.25
N PRO A 369 -56.65 -29.72 12.60
CA PRO A 369 -55.75 -29.33 11.52
C PRO A 369 -56.49 -29.25 10.18
N GLU A 370 -56.38 -28.12 9.48
CA GLU A 370 -56.74 -28.03 8.06
C GLU A 370 -55.47 -27.95 7.21
N PHE A 371 -55.35 -28.90 6.29
CA PHE A 371 -54.43 -28.87 5.16
C PHE A 371 -54.99 -27.93 4.08
N LEU A 372 -54.17 -26.99 3.60
CA LEU A 372 -54.41 -26.35 2.31
C LEU A 372 -53.10 -26.21 1.53
N ILE A 373 -53.08 -26.94 0.42
CA ILE A 373 -52.09 -26.97 -0.64
C ILE A 373 -52.13 -25.63 -1.39
N ASN A 374 -50.97 -25.01 -1.59
CA ASN A 374 -50.74 -24.11 -2.73
C ASN A 374 -49.24 -24.13 -3.07
N ASP A 375 -48.84 -25.20 -3.77
CA ASP A 375 -47.61 -25.26 -4.56
C ASP A 375 -47.92 -24.84 -6.01
N LEU A 376 -46.87 -24.43 -6.75
CA LEU A 376 -46.74 -23.96 -8.15
C LEU A 376 -46.53 -22.42 -8.27
N ILE A 377 -45.46 -21.83 -8.84
CA ILE A 377 -44.30 -22.30 -9.65
C ILE A 377 -43.15 -21.24 -9.62
N HIS A 378 -41.89 -21.72 -9.72
CA HIS A 378 -40.69 -21.19 -10.42
C HIS A 378 -39.48 -21.01 -9.48
N ASN A 379 -38.25 -21.42 -9.76
CA ASN A 379 -37.63 -22.34 -10.73
C ASN A 379 -36.19 -22.50 -10.20
N ILE A 380 -35.78 -23.71 -9.83
CA ILE A 380 -34.37 -24.05 -9.56
C ILE A 380 -34.03 -25.20 -10.50
N PRO A 381 -33.04 -25.07 -11.39
CA PRO A 381 -32.57 -26.21 -12.18
C PRO A 381 -31.73 -27.12 -11.28
N LEU A 382 -32.21 -28.34 -11.08
CA LEU A 382 -31.46 -29.43 -10.49
C LEU A 382 -30.85 -30.27 -11.63
N ILE A 383 -29.54 -30.45 -11.49
CA ILE A 383 -28.64 -31.32 -12.24
C ILE A 383 -29.06 -32.77 -12.00
N ASP A 384 -29.36 -33.53 -13.06
CA ASP A 384 -28.92 -34.92 -13.20
C ASP A 384 -29.04 -35.43 -14.65
N ASP A 385 -27.95 -36.05 -15.11
CA ASP A 385 -27.82 -37.13 -16.10
C ASP A 385 -28.56 -37.09 -17.44
N THR A 386 -27.91 -36.48 -18.45
CA THR A 386 -27.78 -37.08 -19.80
C THR A 386 -26.50 -36.56 -20.47
N ASP A 387 -25.36 -37.17 -20.17
CA ASP A 387 -24.21 -37.17 -21.09
C ASP A 387 -24.03 -38.61 -21.59
N VAL A 388 -24.67 -38.86 -22.73
CA VAL A 388 -24.46 -40.05 -23.55
C VAL A 388 -23.27 -39.76 -24.45
N ASP A 389 -22.26 -40.63 -24.34
CA ASP A 389 -21.15 -40.88 -25.27
C ASP A 389 -21.25 -40.20 -26.66
N GLU A 390 -20.54 -39.07 -26.85
CA GLU A 390 -20.11 -38.59 -28.17
C GLU A 390 -18.58 -38.53 -28.26
N GLU A 391 -17.94 -39.64 -27.92
CA GLU A 391 -16.51 -39.87 -28.20
C GLU A 391 -16.34 -41.19 -28.95
N SER A 392 -17.09 -41.39 -30.05
CA SER A 392 -16.90 -42.59 -30.87
C SER A 392 -17.34 -42.57 -32.33
N GLU A 393 -17.38 -41.46 -33.09
CA GLU A 393 -17.69 -41.55 -34.54
C GLU A 393 -16.95 -40.58 -35.49
N LEU A 394 -15.70 -40.18 -35.18
CA LEU A 394 -14.87 -39.43 -36.15
C LEU A 394 -13.45 -39.99 -36.42
N SER A 395 -13.16 -41.21 -35.95
CA SER A 395 -11.87 -41.89 -36.22
C SER A 395 -12.00 -43.26 -36.88
N ARG A 396 -13.17 -43.60 -37.43
CA ARG A 396 -13.39 -44.90 -38.07
C ARG A 396 -13.93 -44.78 -39.50
N TYR A 397 -13.34 -43.88 -40.29
CA TYR A 397 -13.58 -43.86 -41.75
C TYR A 397 -12.38 -43.44 -42.58
N GLN A 398 -11.12 -43.69 -42.17
CA GLN A 398 -10.00 -43.61 -43.13
C GLN A 398 -8.71 -44.31 -42.68
N HIS A 399 -8.77 -45.62 -42.48
CA HIS A 399 -7.57 -46.46 -42.56
C HIS A 399 -7.91 -47.81 -43.17
N HIS A 400 -7.84 -47.88 -44.51
CA HIS A 400 -7.41 -49.07 -45.26
C HIS A 400 -7.28 -48.70 -46.75
N LEU A 401 -6.05 -48.42 -47.20
CA LEU A 401 -5.35 -49.11 -48.31
C LEU A 401 -4.08 -48.32 -48.76
N HIS A 402 -2.93 -48.78 -48.29
CA HIS A 402 -1.68 -49.09 -49.03
C HIS A 402 -0.96 -48.03 -49.93
N PRO A 403 0.31 -48.26 -50.36
CA PRO A 403 1.43 -47.39 -49.99
C PRO A 403 2.23 -46.82 -51.19
N ALA A 404 3.33 -46.14 -50.85
CA ALA A 404 4.54 -45.91 -51.66
C ALA A 404 4.49 -44.78 -52.71
N LEU A 405 5.41 -43.82 -52.57
CA LEU A 405 6.48 -43.54 -53.53
C LEU A 405 7.41 -42.42 -53.01
N ARG A 406 8.68 -42.77 -52.78
CA ARG A 406 9.81 -41.82 -52.74
C ARG A 406 10.13 -41.37 -54.16
N LYS A 407 10.55 -40.10 -54.36
CA LYS A 407 11.71 -39.65 -55.15
C LYS A 407 11.89 -38.10 -55.08
N PRO A 408 13.09 -37.55 -55.42
CA PRO A 408 13.76 -36.45 -54.69
C PRO A 408 13.77 -35.10 -55.48
N PRO A 409 14.47 -34.02 -55.04
CA PRO A 409 14.25 -32.66 -55.54
C PRO A 409 15.15 -32.28 -56.74
N PRO A 410 14.83 -31.18 -57.45
CA PRO A 410 15.87 -30.41 -58.14
C PRO A 410 15.58 -28.88 -58.18
N PRO A 411 16.44 -28.06 -58.80
CA PRO A 411 17.87 -28.20 -59.08
C PRO A 411 18.76 -27.28 -58.20
#